data_AF-A0AAN7YLG2-F1
#
_entry.id   AF-A0AAN7YLG2-F1
#
_cell.length_a   1.000
_cell.length_b   1.000
_cell.length_c   1.000
_cell.angle_alpha   90.00
_cell.angle_beta   90.00
_cell.angle_gamma   90.00
#
_symmetry.space_group_name_H-M   'P 1'
#
loop_
_entity.id
_entity.type
_entity.pdbx_description
1 polymer ?
#
loop_
_entity_poly.entity_id
_entity_poly.type
_entity_poly.pdbx_seq_one_letter_code
_entity_poly.pdbx_strand_id
1 'polypeptide(L)'
;MSSSPGAGYQRAAPPPPPPPPPPPPPPKTSGPPLPPPTPGIHLHEAPELDASPAPRYEQQQHRPLQTPSIEPSWLPICLKDKNTADLHALLQTPELQVALLSNPKTTHPAIIASQTTFQPMVDTNISLSTTLLTQEQHLSRLRQETQSRLLSLKALEQQHRSKLSETENALSAFSPMALYQRLSAGVQEQENLVRGLEESWLQEGGVATEREVGEWVRRVRKEAGVEFLRREGLERWDEGRVGGWR
;
A
#
# COMPACT_ATOMS: atom_id res chain seq x y z
N MET A 1 -28.67 -65.47 52.16
CA MET A 1 -27.74 -64.31 52.25
C MET A 1 -27.23 -64.11 50.84
N SER A 2 -27.92 -63.28 50.05
CA SER A 2 -27.49 -61.90 49.70
C SER A 2 -26.29 -61.91 48.74
N SER A 3 -26.23 -61.22 47.61
CA SER A 3 -27.13 -60.37 46.84
C SER A 3 -26.45 -60.13 45.49
N SER A 4 -27.25 -60.16 44.42
CA SER A 4 -27.20 -59.32 43.21
C SER A 4 -25.99 -59.25 42.24
N PRO A 5 -26.28 -58.82 40.99
CA PRO A 5 -25.58 -59.18 39.76
C PRO A 5 -24.95 -57.95 39.07
N GLY A 6 -24.49 -58.12 37.83
CA GLY A 6 -24.56 -57.03 36.85
C GLY A 6 -23.27 -56.80 36.09
N ALA A 7 -23.25 -57.31 34.86
CA ALA A 7 -22.30 -56.96 33.82
C ALA A 7 -22.28 -55.44 33.61
N GLY A 8 -21.16 -54.81 33.98
CA GLY A 8 -20.85 -53.43 33.67
C GLY A 8 -20.26 -53.33 32.27
N TYR A 9 -21.05 -52.77 31.36
CA TYR A 9 -20.64 -52.30 30.04
C TYR A 9 -19.45 -51.34 30.14
N GLN A 10 -18.29 -51.71 29.57
CA GLN A 10 -17.31 -50.72 29.09
C GLN A 10 -17.35 -50.69 27.56
N ARG A 11 -18.12 -49.72 27.08
CA ARG A 11 -18.26 -49.28 25.70
C ARG A 11 -16.89 -48.95 25.12
N ALA A 12 -16.50 -49.67 24.08
CA ALA A 12 -15.33 -49.35 23.27
C ALA A 12 -15.45 -47.91 22.73
N ALA A 13 -14.49 -47.05 23.09
CA ALA A 13 -14.33 -45.74 22.48
C ALA A 13 -13.68 -45.93 21.10
N PRO A 14 -14.20 -45.33 20.02
CA PRO A 14 -13.53 -45.36 18.72
C PRO A 14 -12.24 -44.52 18.78
N PRO A 15 -11.18 -44.89 18.03
CA PRO A 15 -9.94 -44.12 18.01
C PRO A 15 -10.19 -42.72 17.41
N PRO A 16 -9.43 -41.69 17.86
CA PRO A 16 -9.56 -40.33 17.35
C PRO A 16 -9.21 -40.25 15.84
N PRO A 17 -9.88 -39.37 15.08
CA PRO A 17 -9.58 -39.17 13.67
C PRO A 17 -8.18 -38.55 13.46
N PRO A 18 -7.49 -38.88 12.35
CA PRO A 18 -6.17 -38.33 12.05
C PRO A 18 -6.23 -36.81 11.83
N PRO A 19 -5.14 -36.07 12.13
CA PRO A 19 -5.07 -34.63 11.93
C PRO A 19 -5.20 -34.26 10.44
N PRO A 20 -5.78 -33.09 10.12
CA PRO A 20 -5.91 -32.62 8.74
C PRO A 20 -4.54 -32.34 8.10
N PRO A 21 -4.39 -32.53 6.77
CA PRO A 21 -3.14 -32.26 6.07
C PRO A 21 -2.80 -30.75 6.09
N PRO A 22 -1.51 -30.38 6.05
CA PRO A 22 -1.09 -28.98 6.02
C PRO A 22 -1.57 -28.28 4.73
N PRO A 23 -1.83 -26.95 4.79
CA PRO A 23 -2.27 -26.20 3.63
C PRO A 23 -1.19 -26.15 2.53
N PRO A 24 -1.58 -26.13 1.24
CA PRO A 24 -0.64 -26.06 0.13
C PRO A 24 0.12 -24.72 0.13
N PRO A 25 1.40 -24.71 -0.33
CA PRO A 25 2.17 -23.48 -0.43
C PRO A 25 1.55 -22.51 -1.44
N PRO A 26 1.67 -21.18 -1.22
CA PRO A 26 1.06 -20.20 -2.11
C PRO A 26 1.63 -20.27 -3.53
N PRO A 27 0.82 -20.03 -4.57
CA PRO A 27 1.28 -20.06 -5.96
C PRO A 27 2.33 -18.98 -6.19
N LYS A 28 3.43 -19.38 -6.84
CA LYS A 28 4.51 -18.48 -7.29
C LYS A 28 3.93 -17.53 -8.33
N THR A 29 3.56 -16.32 -7.92
CA THR A 29 3.22 -15.25 -8.86
C THR A 29 4.49 -14.76 -9.54
N SER A 30 4.64 -15.16 -10.79
CA SER A 30 5.67 -14.71 -11.71
C SER A 30 5.37 -13.27 -12.12
N GLY A 31 5.98 -12.29 -11.45
CA GLY A 31 6.04 -10.90 -11.92
C GLY A 31 6.95 -10.74 -13.15
N PRO A 32 6.91 -9.60 -13.86
CA PRO A 32 7.70 -9.36 -15.06
C PRO A 32 9.21 -9.39 -14.78
N PRO A 33 10.05 -9.77 -15.77
CA PRO A 33 11.48 -10.01 -15.54
C PRO A 33 12.24 -8.73 -15.17
N LEU A 34 13.13 -8.84 -14.19
CA LEU A 34 14.12 -7.81 -13.85
C LEU A 34 15.16 -7.66 -14.99
N PRO A 35 15.76 -6.46 -15.17
CA PRO A 35 16.84 -6.25 -16.12
C PRO A 35 18.12 -7.02 -15.72
N PRO A 36 18.99 -7.39 -16.70
CA PRO A 36 20.12 -8.28 -16.47
C PRO A 36 21.24 -7.64 -15.63
N PRO A 37 21.93 -8.41 -14.77
CA PRO A 37 23.09 -7.93 -14.02
C PRO A 37 24.36 -7.93 -14.89
N THR A 38 25.19 -6.92 -14.69
CA THR A 38 26.53 -6.79 -15.27
C THR A 38 27.46 -7.92 -14.80
N PRO A 39 28.34 -8.45 -15.67
CA PRO A 39 29.14 -9.62 -15.35
C PRO A 39 30.34 -9.27 -14.46
N GLY A 40 30.42 -9.94 -13.32
CA GLY A 40 31.63 -10.03 -12.52
C GLY A 40 31.34 -9.93 -11.03
N ILE A 41 31.20 -11.09 -10.37
CA ILE A 41 31.96 -11.48 -9.16
C ILE A 41 31.43 -12.85 -8.71
N HIS A 42 32.38 -13.75 -8.50
CA HIS A 42 32.23 -15.13 -8.06
C HIS A 42 31.50 -15.26 -6.72
N LEU A 43 30.71 -16.33 -6.61
CA LEU A 43 30.24 -16.95 -5.37
C LEU A 43 31.42 -17.22 -4.42
N HIS A 44 31.38 -16.70 -3.20
CA HIS A 44 31.96 -17.32 -2.00
C HIS A 44 31.09 -16.97 -0.78
N GLU A 45 30.73 -18.03 -0.07
CA GLU A 45 30.54 -18.18 1.38
C GLU A 45 30.26 -16.96 2.25
N ALA A 46 29.24 -17.10 3.10
CA ALA A 46 28.86 -16.16 4.14
C ALA A 46 30.03 -15.77 5.05
N PRO A 47 30.14 -14.48 5.40
CA PRO A 47 30.73 -14.09 6.67
C PRO A 47 29.70 -13.43 7.59
N GLU A 48 29.90 -13.75 8.86
CA GLU A 48 29.37 -13.13 10.07
C GLU A 48 29.28 -11.59 10.01
N LEU A 49 28.33 -11.07 10.79
CA LEU A 49 28.41 -9.82 11.55
C LEU A 49 29.67 -8.99 11.27
N ASP A 50 29.60 -8.08 10.30
CA ASP A 50 30.56 -6.98 10.24
C ASP A 50 29.87 -5.66 9.96
N ALA A 51 30.37 -4.68 10.68
CA ALA A 51 29.84 -3.34 10.80
C ALA A 51 29.70 -2.69 9.43
N SER A 52 28.47 -2.28 9.09
CA SER A 52 28.32 -1.18 8.15
C SER A 52 29.11 0.01 8.72
N PRO A 53 30.06 0.60 7.98
CA PRO A 53 30.63 1.86 8.40
C PRO A 53 29.47 2.86 8.35
N ALA A 54 28.90 3.17 9.53
CA ALA A 54 28.21 4.43 9.73
C ALA A 54 29.09 5.50 9.08
N PRO A 55 28.53 6.53 8.41
CA PRO A 55 29.33 7.70 8.12
C PRO A 55 29.93 8.11 9.46
N ARG A 56 31.23 7.89 9.61
CA ARG A 56 32.01 8.64 10.57
C ARG A 56 31.69 10.07 10.15
N TYR A 57 30.78 10.70 10.89
CA TYR A 57 31.03 12.07 11.27
C TYR A 57 32.44 11.99 11.82
N GLU A 58 33.42 12.27 10.96
CA GLU A 58 34.68 12.77 11.43
C GLU A 58 34.24 13.99 12.22
N GLN A 59 34.07 13.75 13.51
CA GLN A 59 34.26 14.74 14.52
C GLN A 59 35.71 15.14 14.27
N GLN A 60 35.87 16.06 13.30
CA GLN A 60 37.07 16.83 13.12
C GLN A 60 37.24 17.41 14.50
N GLN A 61 38.14 16.79 15.26
CA GLN A 61 38.62 17.33 16.50
C GLN A 61 39.23 18.65 16.04
N HIS A 62 38.43 19.71 16.09
CA HIS A 62 38.90 21.07 16.01
C HIS A 62 39.85 21.17 17.20
N ARG A 63 41.13 20.83 16.99
CA ARG A 63 42.18 21.19 17.92
C ARG A 63 42.00 22.70 18.05
N PRO A 64 41.63 23.22 19.24
CA PRO A 64 41.59 24.66 19.40
C PRO A 64 43.03 25.12 19.12
N LEU A 65 43.24 25.81 17.99
CA LEU A 65 44.45 26.59 17.83
C LEU A 65 44.43 27.53 19.04
N GLN A 66 45.39 27.34 19.95
CA GLN A 66 45.53 28.16 21.14
C GLN A 66 45.59 29.61 20.67
N THR A 67 44.52 30.37 20.87
CA THR A 67 44.57 31.82 20.67
C THR A 67 45.63 32.33 21.65
N PRO A 68 46.69 33.00 21.17
CA PRO A 68 47.73 33.49 22.06
C PRO A 68 47.09 34.37 23.12
N SER A 69 47.43 34.12 24.39
CA SER A 69 46.92 34.91 25.51
C SER A 69 47.25 36.39 25.28
N ILE A 70 46.27 37.26 25.52
CA ILE A 70 46.50 38.71 25.40
C ILE A 70 47.31 39.11 26.63
N GLU A 71 48.60 39.37 26.43
CA GLU A 71 49.46 39.91 27.49
C GLU A 71 48.97 41.33 27.86
N PRO A 72 48.82 41.64 29.17
CA PRO A 72 48.28 42.92 29.62
C PRO A 72 49.17 44.13 29.28
N SER A 73 50.43 43.89 28.90
CA SER A 73 51.40 44.92 28.51
C SER A 73 51.57 45.09 26.99
N TRP A 74 50.70 44.47 26.18
CA TRP A 74 50.84 44.57 24.72
C TRP A 74 50.39 45.94 24.21
N LEU A 75 51.27 46.58 23.44
CA LEU A 75 51.00 47.84 22.74
C LEU A 75 51.55 47.75 21.31
N PRO A 76 50.83 48.24 20.29
CA PRO A 76 51.32 48.33 18.93
C PRO A 76 52.65 49.08 18.86
N ILE A 77 53.61 48.56 18.07
CA ILE A 77 54.98 49.11 17.98
C ILE A 77 54.94 50.58 17.52
N CYS A 78 53.99 50.95 16.67
CA CYS A 78 53.78 52.31 16.19
C CYS A 78 53.33 53.32 17.28
N LEU A 79 52.90 52.84 18.44
CA LEU A 79 52.53 53.69 19.59
C LEU A 79 53.69 53.88 20.58
N LYS A 80 54.78 53.11 20.46
CA LYS A 80 55.94 53.22 21.36
C LYS A 80 56.75 54.49 21.12
N ASP A 81 56.74 55.02 19.90
CA ASP A 81 57.57 56.16 19.48
C ASP A 81 56.80 57.51 19.42
N LYS A 82 55.56 57.57 19.95
CA LYS A 82 54.68 58.75 19.85
C LYS A 82 54.81 59.68 21.06
N ASN A 83 54.60 60.98 20.82
CA ASN A 83 54.61 62.00 21.87
C ASN A 83 53.38 61.88 22.79
N THR A 84 53.52 62.30 24.06
CA THR A 84 52.47 62.28 25.09
C THR A 84 51.20 63.05 24.69
N ALA A 85 51.33 64.16 23.95
CA ALA A 85 50.21 64.90 23.40
C ALA A 85 49.40 64.09 22.38
N ASP A 86 50.08 63.33 21.51
CA ASP A 86 49.44 62.49 20.50
C ASP A 86 48.77 61.26 21.12
N LEU A 87 49.38 60.68 22.16
CA LEU A 87 48.78 59.57 22.92
C LEU A 87 47.51 60.03 23.66
N HIS A 88 47.51 61.25 24.19
CA HIS A 88 46.32 61.83 24.82
C HIS A 88 45.19 62.06 23.81
N ALA A 89 45.50 62.63 22.63
CA ALA A 89 44.53 62.81 21.56
C ALA A 89 43.94 61.46 21.07
N LEU A 90 44.77 60.40 21.04
CA LEU A 90 44.35 59.06 20.68
C LEU A 90 43.49 58.38 21.76
N LEU A 91 43.79 58.61 23.03
CA LEU A 91 42.97 58.14 24.16
C LEU A 91 41.61 58.86 24.22
N GLN A 92 41.56 60.12 23.81
CA GLN A 92 40.32 60.90 23.74
C GLN A 92 39.44 60.54 22.54
N THR A 93 39.99 59.92 21.49
CA THR A 93 39.27 59.64 20.24
C THR A 93 39.01 58.13 20.09
N PRO A 94 37.80 57.62 20.41
CA PRO A 94 37.50 56.19 20.35
C PRO A 94 37.53 55.62 18.92
N GLU A 95 37.21 56.43 17.91
CA GLU A 95 37.25 55.99 16.51
C GLU A 95 38.67 55.63 16.05
N LEU A 96 39.69 56.38 16.52
CA LEU A 96 41.09 56.08 16.23
C LEU A 96 41.56 54.81 16.94
N GLN A 97 41.02 54.50 18.12
CA GLN A 97 41.29 53.26 18.84
C GLN A 97 40.70 52.06 18.08
N VAL A 98 39.48 52.18 17.59
CA VAL A 98 38.84 51.15 16.75
C VAL A 98 39.59 50.98 15.43
N ALA A 99 40.04 52.06 14.80
CA ALA A 99 40.86 52.01 13.59
C ALA A 99 42.22 51.30 13.81
N LEU A 100 42.85 51.49 14.97
CA LEU A 100 44.07 50.80 15.34
C LEU A 100 43.86 49.31 15.65
N LEU A 101 42.72 48.94 16.23
CA LEU A 101 42.40 47.55 16.51
C LEU A 101 41.97 46.77 15.26
N SER A 102 41.46 47.46 14.23
CA SER A 102 41.02 46.88 12.96
C SER A 102 42.11 46.83 11.89
N ASN A 103 43.19 47.61 12.01
CA ASN A 103 44.27 47.64 11.04
C ASN A 103 45.24 46.45 11.25
N PRO A 104 45.44 45.57 10.26
CA PRO A 104 46.21 44.33 10.40
C PRO A 104 47.68 44.55 10.79
N LYS A 105 48.23 45.75 10.60
CA LYS A 105 49.61 46.10 11.00
C LYS A 105 49.73 46.47 12.48
N THR A 106 48.62 46.87 13.12
CA THR A 106 48.58 47.35 14.50
C THR A 106 47.73 46.46 15.40
N THR A 107 47.00 45.50 14.86
CA THR A 107 46.20 44.51 15.61
C THR A 107 47.04 43.43 16.28
N HIS A 108 46.59 42.93 17.43
CA HIS A 108 47.23 41.82 18.13
C HIS A 108 47.05 40.50 17.33
N PRO A 109 48.09 39.66 17.19
CA PRO A 109 48.00 38.39 16.47
C PRO A 109 46.90 37.45 16.97
N ALA A 110 46.46 37.55 18.23
CA ALA A 110 45.35 36.74 18.76
C ALA A 110 44.01 37.03 18.09
N ILE A 111 43.74 38.29 17.74
CA ILE A 111 42.49 38.67 17.08
C ILE A 111 42.45 38.04 15.69
N ILE A 112 43.55 38.13 14.95
CA ILE A 112 43.69 37.49 13.63
C ILE A 112 43.55 35.97 13.76
N ALA A 113 44.26 35.35 14.72
CA ALA A 113 44.18 33.90 14.95
C ALA A 113 42.75 33.42 15.31
N SER A 114 42.01 34.21 16.10
CA SER A 114 40.61 33.91 16.43
C SER A 114 39.68 34.05 15.23
N GLN A 115 39.86 35.09 14.40
CA GLN A 115 39.09 35.30 13.19
C GLN A 115 39.36 34.19 12.16
N THR A 116 40.62 33.81 11.97
CA THR A 116 41.00 32.70 11.08
C THR A 116 40.39 31.38 11.54
N THR A 117 40.20 31.17 12.84
CA THR A 117 39.56 29.96 13.38
C THR A 117 38.04 30.01 13.21
N PHE A 118 37.42 31.17 13.41
CA PHE A 118 35.96 31.31 13.41
C PHE A 118 35.35 31.38 11.99
N GLN A 119 36.02 32.03 11.03
CA GLN A 119 35.56 32.13 9.65
C GLN A 119 35.19 30.77 9.00
N PRO A 120 36.06 29.74 9.03
CA PRO A 120 35.69 28.44 8.45
C PRO A 120 34.54 27.77 9.21
N MET A 121 34.37 28.01 10.52
CA MET A 121 33.22 27.50 11.27
C MET A 121 31.91 28.17 10.83
N VAL A 122 31.94 29.46 10.51
CA VAL A 122 30.78 30.18 9.96
C VAL A 122 30.47 29.70 8.55
N ASP A 123 31.49 29.59 7.68
CA ASP A 123 31.31 29.13 6.30
C ASP A 123 30.78 27.69 6.25
N THR A 124 31.28 26.81 7.12
CA THR A 124 30.76 25.44 7.26
C THR A 124 29.32 25.45 7.77
N ASN A 125 28.98 26.27 8.77
CA ASN A 125 27.60 26.37 9.24
C ASN A 125 26.64 26.89 8.16
N ILE A 126 27.06 27.89 7.37
CA ILE A 126 26.29 28.42 6.24
C ILE A 126 26.09 27.33 5.20
N SER A 127 27.15 26.62 4.79
CA SER A 127 27.05 25.55 3.79
C SER A 127 26.21 24.35 4.26
N LEU A 128 26.26 24.01 5.55
CA LEU A 128 25.38 23.00 6.14
C LEU A 128 23.92 23.47 6.11
N SER A 129 23.66 24.72 6.47
CA SER A 129 22.32 25.30 6.48
C SER A 129 21.72 25.34 5.07
N THR A 130 22.50 25.72 4.06
CA THR A 130 22.04 25.69 2.66
C THR A 130 21.78 24.26 2.18
N THR A 131 22.65 23.31 2.55
CA THR A 131 22.45 21.89 2.21
C THR A 131 21.17 21.35 2.86
N LEU A 132 20.93 21.61 4.14
CA LEU A 132 19.70 21.22 4.84
C LEU A 132 18.46 21.80 4.17
N LEU A 133 18.50 23.08 3.78
CA LEU A 133 17.40 23.73 3.08
C LEU A 133 17.12 23.09 1.71
N THR A 134 18.16 22.73 0.94
CA THR A 134 17.96 22.02 -0.34
C THR A 134 17.37 20.62 -0.14
N GLN A 135 17.81 19.90 0.90
CA GLN A 135 17.26 18.58 1.25
C GLN A 135 15.81 18.68 1.70
N GLU A 136 15.47 19.70 2.50
CA GLU A 136 14.09 19.97 2.92
C GLU A 136 13.18 20.22 1.72
N GLN A 137 13.61 21.07 0.78
CA GLN A 137 12.86 21.32 -0.46
C GLN A 137 12.70 20.07 -1.32
N HIS A 138 13.72 19.21 -1.36
CA HIS A 138 13.64 17.94 -2.07
C HIS A 138 12.63 16.99 -1.41
N LEU A 139 12.67 16.86 -0.07
CA LEU A 139 11.73 16.04 0.68
C LEU A 139 10.29 16.57 0.59
N SER A 140 10.09 17.88 0.60
CA SER A 140 8.75 18.48 0.46
C SER A 140 8.17 18.17 -0.93
N ARG A 141 8.97 18.29 -2.00
CA ARG A 141 8.58 17.91 -3.36
C ARG A 141 8.24 16.44 -3.47
N LEU A 142 9.09 15.55 -2.95
CA LEU A 142 8.86 14.11 -2.97
C LEU A 142 7.59 13.74 -2.20
N ARG A 143 7.32 14.40 -1.07
CA ARG A 143 6.06 14.22 -0.33
C ARG A 143 4.85 14.65 -1.16
N GLN A 144 4.91 15.80 -1.83
CA GLN A 144 3.82 16.28 -2.68
C GLN A 144 3.57 15.34 -3.87
N GLU A 145 4.62 14.86 -4.53
CA GLU A 145 4.53 13.92 -5.65
C GLU A 145 3.95 12.57 -5.22
N THR A 146 4.42 12.03 -4.10
CA THR A 146 3.89 10.77 -3.56
C THR A 146 2.43 10.93 -3.12
N GLN A 147 2.06 12.05 -2.51
CA GLN A 147 0.67 12.35 -2.16
C GLN A 147 -0.25 12.40 -3.39
N SER A 148 0.16 13.10 -4.46
CA SER A 148 -0.64 13.17 -5.68
C SER A 148 -0.76 11.80 -6.37
N ARG A 149 0.32 11.00 -6.38
CA ARG A 149 0.32 9.63 -6.89
C ARG A 149 -0.55 8.68 -6.06
N LEU A 150 -0.56 8.82 -4.74
CA LEU A 150 -1.43 8.02 -3.87
C LEU A 150 -2.90 8.35 -4.12
N LEU A 151 -3.24 9.64 -4.28
CA LEU A 151 -4.60 10.06 -4.61
C LEU A 151 -5.04 9.52 -5.99
N SER A 152 -4.17 9.55 -7.00
CA SER A 152 -4.49 9.00 -8.32
C SER A 152 -4.66 7.47 -8.29
N LEU A 153 -3.82 6.75 -7.56
CA LEU A 153 -3.97 5.31 -7.36
C LEU A 153 -5.27 4.97 -6.62
N LYS A 154 -5.64 5.76 -5.61
CA LYS A 154 -6.91 5.57 -4.89
C LYS A 154 -8.13 5.81 -5.79
N ALA A 155 -8.08 6.81 -6.65
CA ALA A 155 -9.12 7.04 -7.65
C ALA A 155 -9.23 5.87 -8.63
N LEU A 156 -8.11 5.34 -9.12
CA LEU A 156 -8.09 4.18 -10.01
C LEU A 156 -8.61 2.90 -9.32
N GLU A 157 -8.26 2.69 -8.05
CA GLU A 157 -8.76 1.58 -7.23
C GLU A 157 -10.29 1.64 -7.12
N GLN A 158 -10.85 2.81 -6.83
CA GLN A 158 -12.29 3.02 -6.75
C GLN A 158 -12.98 2.79 -8.10
N GLN A 159 -12.40 3.30 -9.19
CA GLN A 159 -12.90 3.07 -10.55
C GLN A 159 -12.90 1.58 -10.90
N HIS A 160 -11.82 0.87 -10.56
CA HIS A 160 -11.71 -0.57 -10.79
C HIS A 160 -12.76 -1.36 -10.00
N ARG A 161 -12.95 -1.05 -8.71
CA ARG A 161 -14.00 -1.67 -7.89
C ARG A 161 -15.39 -1.40 -8.44
N SER A 162 -15.66 -0.17 -8.89
CA SER A 162 -16.92 0.17 -9.55
C SER A 162 -17.13 -0.66 -10.81
N LYS A 163 -16.10 -0.82 -11.64
CA LYS A 163 -16.17 -1.61 -12.87
C LYS A 163 -16.39 -3.10 -12.59
N LEU A 164 -15.69 -3.67 -11.61
CA LEU A 164 -15.94 -5.05 -11.18
C LEU A 164 -17.38 -5.23 -10.73
N SER A 165 -17.89 -4.33 -9.87
CA SER A 165 -19.29 -4.42 -9.42
C SER A 165 -20.29 -4.27 -10.57
N GLU A 166 -20.02 -3.41 -11.55
CA GLU A 166 -20.86 -3.27 -12.75
C GLU A 166 -20.87 -4.55 -13.58
N THR A 167 -19.70 -5.18 -13.77
CA THR A 167 -19.60 -6.47 -14.49
C THR A 167 -20.27 -7.61 -13.73
N GLU A 168 -20.08 -7.69 -12.42
CA GLU A 168 -20.73 -8.70 -11.57
C GLU A 168 -22.25 -8.53 -11.58
N ASN A 169 -22.74 -7.29 -11.50
CA ASN A 169 -24.17 -6.99 -11.61
C ASN A 169 -24.71 -7.38 -12.99
N ALA A 170 -24.00 -7.08 -14.07
CA ALA A 170 -24.39 -7.47 -15.42
C ALA A 170 -24.40 -9.00 -15.62
N LEU A 171 -23.43 -9.71 -15.03
CA LEU A 171 -23.32 -11.17 -15.09
C LEU A 171 -24.24 -11.88 -14.09
N SER A 172 -24.73 -11.21 -13.05
CA SER A 172 -25.56 -11.81 -12.00
C SER A 172 -26.80 -12.52 -12.55
N ALA A 173 -27.44 -11.95 -13.58
CA ALA A 173 -28.60 -12.52 -14.27
C ALA A 173 -28.26 -13.77 -15.10
N PHE A 174 -27.01 -13.93 -15.50
CA PHE A 174 -26.49 -15.09 -16.23
C PHE A 174 -25.74 -16.06 -15.32
N SER A 175 -25.76 -15.82 -14.00
CA SER A 175 -25.23 -16.77 -13.04
C SER A 175 -26.00 -18.10 -13.12
N PRO A 176 -25.35 -19.25 -12.87
CA PRO A 176 -26.01 -20.54 -12.91
C PRO A 176 -27.28 -20.60 -12.05
N MET A 177 -27.25 -19.93 -10.88
CA MET A 177 -28.39 -19.85 -9.98
C MET A 177 -29.52 -18.99 -10.56
N ALA A 178 -29.22 -17.84 -11.18
CA ALA A 178 -30.25 -17.00 -11.80
C ALA A 178 -30.88 -17.69 -13.03
N LEU A 179 -30.08 -18.40 -13.83
CA LEU A 179 -30.57 -19.19 -14.97
C LEU A 179 -31.47 -20.34 -14.49
N TYR A 180 -31.09 -21.02 -13.40
CA TYR A 180 -31.90 -22.05 -12.78
C TYR A 180 -33.23 -21.50 -12.24
N GLN A 181 -33.18 -20.37 -11.52
CA GLN A 181 -34.38 -19.69 -11.03
C GLN A 181 -35.30 -19.27 -12.18
N ARG A 182 -34.74 -18.76 -13.29
CA ARG A 182 -35.52 -18.42 -14.48
C ARG A 182 -36.12 -19.66 -15.16
N LEU A 183 -35.39 -20.77 -15.23
CA LEU A 183 -35.89 -22.02 -15.80
C LEU A 183 -37.02 -22.60 -14.95
N SER A 184 -36.83 -22.70 -13.64
CA SER A 184 -37.85 -23.19 -12.70
C SER A 184 -39.10 -22.29 -12.69
N ALA A 185 -38.94 -20.96 -12.68
CA ALA A 185 -40.05 -20.03 -12.85
C ALA A 185 -40.76 -20.25 -14.20
N GLY A 186 -40.02 -20.42 -15.29
CA GLY A 186 -40.58 -20.71 -16.61
C GLY A 186 -41.19 -22.12 -16.76
N VAL A 187 -40.92 -23.07 -15.85
CA VAL A 187 -41.67 -24.33 -15.76
C VAL A 187 -43.00 -24.07 -15.06
N GLN A 188 -42.98 -23.37 -13.93
CA GLN A 188 -44.17 -23.03 -13.15
C GLN A 188 -45.15 -22.14 -13.93
N GLU A 189 -44.66 -21.15 -14.68
CA GLU A 189 -45.48 -20.32 -15.57
C GLU A 189 -46.21 -21.18 -16.61
N GLN A 190 -45.54 -22.18 -17.18
CA GLN A 190 -46.10 -23.03 -18.24
C GLN A 190 -47.09 -24.04 -17.70
N GLU A 191 -46.82 -24.63 -16.53
CA GLU A 191 -47.79 -25.46 -15.81
C GLU A 191 -49.06 -24.67 -15.50
N ASN A 192 -48.92 -23.42 -15.04
CA ASN A 192 -50.05 -22.53 -14.80
C ASN A 192 -50.80 -22.14 -16.09
N LEU A 193 -50.09 -21.98 -17.22
CA LEU A 193 -50.73 -21.71 -18.52
C LEU A 193 -51.52 -22.90 -19.03
N VAL A 194 -50.98 -24.12 -18.95
CA VAL A 194 -51.70 -25.34 -19.35
C VAL A 194 -52.92 -25.54 -18.45
N ARG A 195 -52.76 -25.43 -17.13
CA ARG A 195 -53.88 -25.50 -16.18
C ARG A 195 -54.91 -24.40 -16.45
N GLY A 196 -54.48 -23.18 -16.76
CA GLY A 196 -55.39 -22.08 -17.12
C GLY A 196 -56.14 -22.32 -18.44
N LEU A 197 -55.50 -22.95 -19.44
CA LEU A 197 -56.17 -23.36 -20.68
C LEU A 197 -57.21 -24.46 -20.46
N GLU A 198 -56.93 -25.38 -19.54
CA GLU A 198 -57.88 -26.42 -19.13
C GLU A 198 -59.05 -25.84 -18.33
N GLU A 199 -58.76 -24.98 -17.35
CA GLU A 199 -59.77 -24.31 -16.51
C GLU A 199 -60.65 -23.36 -17.33
N SER A 200 -60.07 -22.60 -18.26
CA SER A 200 -60.84 -21.70 -19.14
C SER A 200 -61.82 -22.47 -20.03
N TRP A 201 -61.39 -23.61 -20.58
CA TRP A 201 -62.25 -24.49 -21.37
C TRP A 201 -63.37 -25.10 -20.53
N LEU A 202 -63.06 -25.48 -19.28
CA LEU A 202 -64.05 -26.07 -18.36
C LEU A 202 -65.07 -25.03 -17.85
N GLN A 203 -64.67 -23.77 -17.68
CA GLN A 203 -65.54 -22.67 -17.22
C GLN A 203 -66.47 -22.13 -18.30
N GLU A 204 -66.10 -22.21 -19.58
CA GLU A 204 -66.87 -21.63 -20.70
C GLU A 204 -68.21 -22.37 -20.94
N GLY A 205 -68.42 -23.55 -20.33
CA GLY A 205 -69.73 -24.14 -20.08
C GLY A 205 -70.70 -24.14 -21.27
N GLY A 206 -70.54 -25.06 -22.22
CA GLY A 206 -71.43 -25.19 -23.38
C GLY A 206 -71.06 -26.34 -24.31
N VAL A 207 -71.87 -26.58 -25.35
CA VAL A 207 -71.54 -27.52 -26.43
C VAL A 207 -70.61 -26.79 -27.41
N ALA A 208 -69.30 -27.01 -27.28
CA ALA A 208 -68.32 -26.46 -28.21
C ALA A 208 -68.44 -27.10 -29.61
N THR A 209 -68.19 -26.32 -30.64
CA THR A 209 -68.14 -26.84 -32.02
C THR A 209 -66.89 -27.71 -32.22
N GLU A 210 -66.97 -28.71 -33.10
CA GLU A 210 -65.84 -29.62 -33.40
C GLU A 210 -64.56 -28.87 -33.80
N ARG A 211 -64.73 -27.71 -34.44
CA ARG A 211 -63.63 -26.82 -34.81
C ARG A 211 -62.94 -26.18 -33.60
N GLU A 212 -63.71 -25.69 -32.63
CA GLU A 212 -63.18 -25.09 -31.39
C GLU A 212 -62.44 -26.14 -30.56
N VAL A 213 -62.99 -27.36 -30.46
CA VAL A 213 -62.33 -28.50 -29.81
C VAL A 213 -61.00 -28.81 -30.50
N GLY A 214 -60.98 -28.88 -31.83
CA GLY A 214 -59.77 -29.15 -32.60
C GLY A 214 -58.70 -28.04 -32.49
N GLU A 215 -59.10 -26.79 -32.31
CA GLU A 215 -58.19 -25.65 -32.08
C GLU A 215 -57.65 -25.64 -30.64
N TRP A 216 -58.49 -25.95 -29.66
CA TRP A 216 -58.09 -26.08 -28.25
C TRP A 216 -57.12 -27.24 -28.05
N VAL A 217 -57.40 -28.45 -28.56
CA VAL A 217 -56.50 -29.61 -28.45
C VAL A 217 -55.13 -29.30 -29.05
N ARG A 218 -55.09 -28.58 -30.19
CA ARG A 218 -53.82 -28.15 -30.80
C ARG A 218 -53.06 -27.18 -29.91
N ARG A 219 -53.76 -26.25 -29.25
CA ARG A 219 -53.15 -25.28 -28.31
C ARG A 219 -52.63 -25.96 -27.06
N VAL A 220 -53.43 -26.81 -26.42
CA VAL A 220 -53.04 -27.55 -25.22
C VAL A 220 -51.86 -28.48 -25.50
N ARG A 221 -51.89 -29.26 -26.59
CA ARG A 221 -50.76 -30.13 -26.96
C ARG A 221 -49.48 -29.34 -27.20
N LYS A 222 -49.59 -28.14 -27.80
CA LYS A 222 -48.43 -27.29 -28.04
C LYS A 222 -47.83 -26.79 -26.73
N GLU A 223 -48.64 -26.25 -25.82
CA GLU A 223 -48.17 -25.72 -24.54
C GLU A 223 -47.68 -26.83 -23.60
N ALA A 224 -48.36 -27.97 -23.54
CA ALA A 224 -47.94 -29.16 -22.79
C ALA A 224 -46.63 -29.75 -23.32
N GLY A 225 -46.39 -29.68 -24.63
CA GLY A 225 -45.10 -30.06 -25.22
C GLY A 225 -43.95 -29.15 -24.77
N VAL A 226 -44.21 -27.85 -24.63
CA VAL A 226 -43.21 -26.88 -24.11
C VAL A 226 -42.97 -27.08 -22.61
N GLU A 227 -44.02 -27.34 -21.83
CA GLU A 227 -43.92 -27.69 -20.41
C GLU A 227 -43.02 -28.92 -20.19
N PHE A 228 -43.28 -30.01 -20.94
CA PHE A 228 -42.50 -31.23 -20.86
C PHE A 228 -41.01 -31.01 -21.13
N LEU A 229 -40.67 -30.28 -22.20
CA LEU A 229 -39.28 -29.99 -22.55
C LEU A 229 -38.56 -29.15 -21.49
N ARG A 230 -39.25 -28.20 -20.84
CA ARG A 230 -38.66 -27.38 -19.78
C ARG A 230 -38.47 -28.17 -18.49
N ARG A 231 -39.42 -29.04 -18.13
CA ARG A 231 -39.31 -29.95 -16.98
C ARG A 231 -38.14 -30.92 -17.16
N GLU A 232 -38.04 -31.54 -18.33
CA GLU A 232 -36.93 -32.45 -18.67
C GLU A 232 -35.58 -31.71 -18.71
N GLY A 233 -35.57 -30.45 -19.15
CA GLY A 233 -34.40 -29.57 -19.08
C GLY A 233 -33.96 -29.26 -17.65
N LEU A 234 -34.91 -29.06 -16.73
CA LEU A 234 -34.66 -28.84 -15.31
C LEU A 234 -34.12 -30.09 -14.62
N GLU A 235 -34.72 -31.26 -14.86
CA GLU A 235 -34.25 -32.53 -14.32
C GLU A 235 -32.82 -32.85 -14.78
N ARG A 236 -32.50 -32.60 -16.06
CA ARG A 236 -31.12 -32.72 -16.56
C ARG A 236 -30.16 -31.74 -15.90
N TRP A 237 -30.62 -30.54 -15.54
CA TRP A 237 -29.83 -29.57 -14.82
C TRP A 237 -29.54 -30.03 -13.39
N ASP A 238 -30.55 -30.54 -12.68
CA ASP A 238 -30.42 -31.09 -11.32
C ASP A 238 -29.48 -32.30 -11.27
N GLU A 239 -29.49 -33.12 -12.32
CA GLU A 239 -28.55 -34.24 -12.48
C GLU A 239 -27.12 -33.81 -12.89
N GLY A 240 -26.88 -32.52 -13.14
CA GLY A 240 -25.59 -31.99 -13.57
C GLY A 240 -25.19 -32.40 -14.99
N ARG A 241 -26.16 -32.79 -15.83
CA ARG A 241 -25.93 -33.14 -17.25
C ARG A 241 -25.93 -31.92 -18.17
N VAL A 242 -26.27 -30.73 -17.65
CA VAL A 242 -26.29 -29.47 -18.40
C VAL A 242 -25.03 -28.68 -18.06
N GLY A 243 -24.13 -28.54 -19.04
CA GLY A 243 -22.89 -27.79 -18.91
C GLY A 243 -21.82 -28.55 -18.12
N GLY A 244 -20.80 -29.06 -18.80
CA GLY A 244 -19.71 -29.85 -18.22
C GLY A 244 -18.77 -29.07 -17.30
N TRP A 245 -19.27 -28.61 -16.16
CA TRP A 245 -18.49 -28.04 -15.07
C TRP A 245 -18.60 -28.96 -13.86
N ARG A 246 -17.63 -29.88 -13.75
CA ARG A 246 -17.17 -30.45 -12.49
C ARG A 246 -15.77 -29.94 -12.23
#